data_AF-A0AAW9N756-F1
#
_entry.id   AF-A0AAW9N756-F1
#
_cell.length_a   1.000
_cell.length_b   1.000
_cell.length_c   1.000
_cell.angle_alpha   90.00
_cell.angle_beta   90.00
_cell.angle_gamma   90.00
#
_symmetry.space_group_name_H-M   'P 1'
#
loop_
_entity.id
_entity.type
_entity.pdbx_description
1 polymer ?
#
loop_
_entity_poly.entity_id
_entity_poly.type
_entity_poly.pdbx_seq_one_letter_code
_entity_poly.pdbx_strand_id
1 'polypeptide(L)'
;MKNKKIFMGLLFIAILAFSAVFIQLSMDVDSRAEKGEDDDADNHERIEKLLNKMTLEEKIGQLMMVGFKGTEKSDEITELIEQKHIGGVIYFDRNMKSPEQVARLSNSLQQTANQSAHSLPLMVAIDQEGGDIIRMKERVSPLPAQQDLGKNASIEEMYKVARLNGTELGSMGININFAPVLDLSKTDKRSLGQDPEKVYQYGKKAIQGLNDVSITGALKHFPGNGRSEIDPHVETSSVEANQLDLENSDIYPFKQIISEMDNQKFFVMVTHIKYPAYDKEKPASLSKIIIEDLLRGKLKYEGLVVTDDLEMGAVNKYFSYDEMGKQAILAGADLLLVCHEYSHELEVYNGLLRAVKAGEVPMDRINESVKRVLTYKLNNMKQTKADPDQAGKVVKNPESIKYIESLSEDE
;
A
#
# COMPACT_ATOMS: atom_id res chain seq x y z
N MET A 1 -67.83 -12.70 2.20
CA MET A 1 -66.94 -13.83 1.81
C MET A 1 -66.05 -13.56 0.58
N LYS A 2 -66.29 -12.53 -0.25
CA LYS A 2 -65.42 -12.24 -1.42
C LYS A 2 -64.07 -11.59 -1.08
N ASN A 3 -63.96 -10.79 -0.02
CA ASN A 3 -62.72 -10.04 0.28
C ASN A 3 -61.61 -10.85 0.99
N LYS A 4 -61.95 -11.96 1.69
CA LYS A 4 -60.94 -12.83 2.33
C LYS A 4 -60.14 -13.67 1.33
N LYS A 5 -60.73 -14.06 0.18
CA LYS A 5 -60.04 -14.85 -0.84
C LYS A 5 -59.01 -14.04 -1.62
N ILE A 6 -59.25 -12.74 -1.82
CA ILE A 6 -58.31 -11.84 -2.52
C ILE A 6 -57.09 -11.54 -1.65
N PHE A 7 -57.29 -11.32 -0.34
CA PHE A 7 -56.18 -11.06 0.59
C PHE A 7 -55.26 -12.27 0.78
N MET A 8 -55.84 -13.49 0.80
CA MET A 8 -55.05 -14.72 0.94
C MET A 8 -54.26 -15.05 -0.33
N GLY A 9 -54.78 -14.71 -1.52
CA GLY A 9 -54.05 -14.84 -2.78
C GLY A 9 -52.87 -13.87 -2.91
N LEU A 10 -53.04 -12.62 -2.47
CA LEU A 10 -51.97 -11.61 -2.47
C LEU A 10 -50.83 -11.96 -1.48
N LEU A 11 -51.17 -12.51 -0.30
CA LEU A 11 -50.17 -12.96 0.68
C LEU A 11 -49.35 -14.15 0.15
N PHE A 12 -49.97 -15.08 -0.58
CA PHE A 12 -49.29 -16.25 -1.14
C PHE A 12 -48.32 -15.86 -2.28
N ILE A 13 -48.71 -14.89 -3.12
CA ILE A 13 -47.84 -14.35 -4.19
C ILE A 13 -46.65 -13.59 -3.57
N ALA A 14 -46.87 -12.83 -2.50
CA ALA A 14 -45.79 -12.12 -1.81
C ALA A 14 -44.77 -13.08 -1.18
N ILE A 15 -45.22 -14.19 -0.57
CA ILE A 15 -44.32 -15.20 0.02
C ILE A 15 -43.52 -15.93 -1.07
N LEU A 16 -44.15 -16.30 -2.19
CA LEU A 16 -43.46 -16.94 -3.31
C LEU A 16 -42.43 -16.00 -3.97
N ALA A 17 -42.76 -14.72 -4.12
CA ALA A 17 -41.83 -13.71 -4.62
C ALA A 17 -40.64 -13.51 -3.67
N PHE A 18 -40.88 -13.49 -2.36
CA PHE A 18 -39.82 -13.35 -1.36
C PHE A 18 -38.91 -14.58 -1.32
N SER A 19 -39.45 -15.79 -1.42
CA SER A 19 -38.65 -17.02 -1.50
C SER A 19 -37.84 -17.10 -2.80
N ALA A 20 -38.39 -16.66 -3.92
CA ALA A 20 -37.67 -16.65 -5.19
C ALA A 20 -36.49 -15.65 -5.17
N VAL A 21 -36.68 -14.48 -4.54
CA VAL A 21 -35.59 -13.50 -4.33
C VAL A 21 -34.50 -14.05 -3.41
N PHE A 22 -34.86 -14.74 -2.33
CA PHE A 22 -33.88 -15.37 -1.43
C PHE A 22 -33.10 -16.53 -2.08
N ILE A 23 -33.77 -17.35 -2.89
CA ILE A 23 -33.10 -18.43 -3.65
C ILE A 23 -32.15 -17.84 -4.69
N GLN A 24 -32.58 -16.80 -5.41
CA GLN A 24 -31.73 -16.12 -6.39
C GLN A 24 -30.50 -15.47 -5.73
N LEU A 25 -30.69 -14.80 -4.59
CA LEU A 25 -29.58 -14.21 -3.81
C LEU A 25 -28.62 -15.28 -3.28
N SER A 26 -29.12 -16.44 -2.84
CA SER A 26 -28.26 -17.53 -2.35
C SER A 26 -27.44 -18.14 -3.50
N MET A 27 -28.06 -18.34 -4.67
CA MET A 27 -27.37 -18.85 -5.87
C MET A 27 -26.33 -17.85 -6.43
N ASP A 28 -26.59 -16.54 -6.36
CA ASP A 28 -25.63 -15.50 -6.76
C ASP A 28 -24.43 -15.39 -5.80
N VAL A 29 -24.63 -15.72 -4.51
CA VAL A 29 -23.54 -15.80 -3.52
C VAL A 29 -22.69 -17.05 -3.75
N ASP A 30 -23.32 -18.21 -3.92
CA ASP A 30 -22.61 -19.48 -4.20
C ASP A 30 -21.82 -19.41 -5.51
N SER A 31 -22.40 -18.85 -6.58
CA SER A 31 -21.69 -18.72 -7.87
C SER A 31 -20.54 -17.71 -7.86
N ARG A 32 -20.59 -16.68 -7.00
CA ARG A 32 -19.46 -15.75 -6.78
C ARG A 32 -18.35 -16.39 -5.94
N ALA A 33 -18.71 -17.23 -4.97
CA ALA A 33 -17.75 -17.98 -4.16
C ALA A 33 -17.03 -19.04 -5.00
N GLU A 34 -17.77 -19.85 -5.78
CA GLU A 34 -17.18 -20.86 -6.69
C GLU A 34 -16.26 -20.22 -7.73
N LYS A 35 -16.65 -19.07 -8.32
CA LYS A 35 -15.81 -18.36 -9.30
C LYS A 35 -14.56 -17.71 -8.68
N GLY A 36 -14.61 -17.34 -7.41
CA GLY A 36 -13.46 -16.82 -6.66
C GLY A 36 -12.45 -17.91 -6.34
N GLU A 37 -12.91 -19.11 -5.96
CA GLU A 37 -12.04 -20.25 -5.65
C GLU A 37 -11.32 -20.80 -6.90
N ASP A 38 -11.98 -20.85 -8.07
CA ASP A 38 -11.37 -21.27 -9.33
C ASP A 38 -10.33 -20.26 -9.86
N ASP A 39 -10.59 -18.95 -9.75
CA ASP A 39 -9.65 -17.89 -10.15
C ASP A 39 -8.38 -17.88 -9.24
N ASP A 40 -8.53 -18.17 -7.94
CA ASP A 40 -7.42 -18.20 -6.98
C ASP A 40 -6.53 -19.44 -7.14
N ALA A 41 -7.13 -20.62 -7.45
CA ALA A 41 -6.39 -21.84 -7.75
C ALA A 41 -5.56 -21.73 -9.04
N ASP A 42 -6.14 -21.12 -10.10
CA ASP A 42 -5.43 -20.84 -11.36
C ASP A 42 -4.27 -19.86 -11.15
N ASN A 43 -4.47 -18.82 -10.33
CA ASN A 43 -3.42 -17.86 -10.00
C ASN A 43 -2.27 -18.50 -9.21
N HIS A 44 -2.52 -19.41 -8.27
CA HIS A 44 -1.43 -20.08 -7.54
C HIS A 44 -0.50 -20.86 -8.48
N GLU A 45 -1.04 -21.68 -9.39
CA GLU A 45 -0.23 -22.43 -10.34
C GLU A 45 0.54 -21.49 -11.29
N ARG A 46 -0.12 -20.41 -11.73
CA ARG A 46 0.50 -19.37 -12.57
C ARG A 46 1.67 -18.68 -11.86
N ILE A 47 1.53 -18.35 -10.57
CA ILE A 47 2.58 -17.72 -9.77
C ILE A 47 3.81 -18.62 -9.68
N GLU A 48 3.63 -19.91 -9.36
CA GLU A 48 4.73 -20.87 -9.29
C GLU A 48 5.43 -21.04 -10.64
N LYS A 49 4.66 -21.11 -11.73
CA LYS A 49 5.21 -21.19 -13.09
C LYS A 49 6.02 -19.94 -13.46
N LEU A 50 5.53 -18.75 -13.10
CA LEU A 50 6.25 -17.50 -13.34
C LEU A 50 7.52 -17.42 -12.51
N LEU A 51 7.44 -17.67 -11.21
CA LEU A 51 8.58 -17.65 -10.29
C LEU A 51 9.72 -18.57 -10.74
N ASN A 52 9.39 -19.75 -11.25
CA ASN A 52 10.39 -20.71 -11.76
C ASN A 52 10.99 -20.33 -13.12
N LYS A 53 10.29 -19.51 -13.92
CA LYS A 53 10.78 -19.02 -15.21
C LYS A 53 11.59 -17.74 -15.13
N MET A 54 11.43 -16.98 -14.04
CA MET A 54 12.13 -15.71 -13.87
C MET A 54 13.63 -15.91 -13.67
N THR A 55 14.42 -15.08 -14.35
CA THR A 55 15.86 -14.94 -14.10
C THR A 55 16.11 -14.32 -12.72
N LEU A 56 17.35 -14.38 -12.23
CA LEU A 56 17.70 -13.70 -10.98
C LEU A 56 17.53 -12.18 -11.12
N GLU A 57 17.94 -11.61 -12.24
CA GLU A 57 17.77 -10.19 -12.55
C GLU A 57 16.30 -9.78 -12.54
N GLU A 58 15.41 -10.56 -13.16
CA GLU A 58 13.96 -10.33 -13.10
C GLU A 58 13.44 -10.40 -11.66
N LYS A 59 13.89 -11.38 -10.87
CA LYS A 59 13.50 -11.53 -9.46
C LYS A 59 13.92 -10.34 -8.63
N ILE A 60 15.18 -9.91 -8.72
CA ILE A 60 15.68 -8.74 -7.99
C ILE A 60 14.94 -7.47 -8.41
N GLY A 61 14.70 -7.29 -9.71
CA GLY A 61 13.92 -6.16 -10.23
C GLY A 61 12.54 -6.07 -9.58
N GLN A 62 11.82 -7.18 -9.49
CA GLN A 62 10.47 -7.18 -8.90
C GLN A 62 10.43 -6.78 -7.41
N LEU A 63 11.56 -6.81 -6.70
CA LEU A 63 11.66 -6.35 -5.31
C LEU A 63 11.93 -4.84 -5.17
N MET A 64 12.08 -4.12 -6.28
CA MET A 64 12.41 -2.69 -6.29
C MET A 64 11.18 -1.84 -6.67
N MET A 65 10.96 -0.77 -5.90
CA MET A 65 10.08 0.34 -6.27
C MET A 65 10.89 1.63 -6.26
N VAL A 66 10.91 2.32 -7.41
CA VAL A 66 11.84 3.45 -7.62
C VAL A 66 11.14 4.75 -7.96
N GLY A 67 11.80 5.88 -7.67
CA GLY A 67 11.36 7.17 -8.18
C GLY A 67 11.93 7.45 -9.57
N PHE A 68 11.59 8.61 -10.12
CA PHE A 68 12.31 9.20 -11.26
C PHE A 68 12.02 10.70 -11.37
N LYS A 69 12.74 11.40 -12.26
CA LYS A 69 12.59 12.83 -12.51
C LYS A 69 11.81 13.06 -13.82
N GLY A 70 11.01 14.13 -13.85
CA GLY A 70 10.27 14.57 -15.04
C GLY A 70 8.82 14.08 -15.09
N THR A 71 8.02 14.79 -15.90
CA THR A 71 6.58 14.55 -16.09
C THR A 71 6.27 13.64 -17.29
N GLU A 72 7.30 13.08 -17.91
CA GLU A 72 7.21 12.14 -19.02
C GLU A 72 8.18 10.99 -18.75
N LYS A 73 7.99 9.88 -19.46
CA LYS A 73 8.88 8.72 -19.34
C LYS A 73 10.29 9.11 -19.84
N SER A 74 11.27 9.07 -18.95
CA SER A 74 12.68 9.35 -19.26
C SER A 74 13.42 8.10 -19.72
N ASP A 75 14.63 8.27 -20.25
CA ASP A 75 15.53 7.15 -20.61
C ASP A 75 15.93 6.33 -19.38
N GLU A 76 16.23 7.00 -18.26
CA GLU A 76 16.61 6.34 -16.99
C GLU A 76 15.53 5.39 -16.49
N ILE A 77 14.27 5.85 -16.36
CA ILE A 77 13.18 4.98 -15.91
C ILE A 77 12.86 3.88 -16.95
N THR A 78 13.08 4.15 -18.24
CA THR A 78 12.92 3.15 -19.29
C THR A 78 13.96 2.04 -19.13
N GLU A 79 15.22 2.39 -18.86
CA GLU A 79 16.29 1.42 -18.56
C GLU A 79 15.94 0.56 -17.33
N LEU A 80 15.44 1.17 -16.25
CA LEU A 80 15.06 0.44 -15.04
C LEU A 80 13.93 -0.56 -15.31
N ILE A 81 12.92 -0.19 -16.09
CA ILE A 81 11.80 -1.08 -16.42
C ILE A 81 12.25 -2.19 -17.37
N GLU A 82 12.95 -1.85 -18.45
CA GLU A 82 13.27 -2.81 -19.51
C GLU A 82 14.44 -3.73 -19.17
N GLN A 83 15.47 -3.19 -18.51
CA GLN A 83 16.74 -3.89 -18.29
C GLN A 83 16.95 -4.30 -16.83
N LYS A 84 16.37 -3.58 -15.87
CA LYS A 84 16.43 -3.94 -14.43
C LYS A 84 15.12 -4.55 -13.92
N HIS A 85 14.10 -4.65 -14.78
CA HIS A 85 12.84 -5.33 -14.49
C HIS A 85 12.16 -4.87 -13.20
N ILE A 86 12.23 -3.57 -12.88
CA ILE A 86 11.71 -3.04 -11.63
C ILE A 86 10.24 -3.41 -11.39
N GLY A 87 9.88 -3.66 -10.13
CA GLY A 87 8.55 -4.08 -9.70
C GLY A 87 7.54 -2.94 -9.69
N GLY A 88 7.99 -1.71 -9.43
CA GLY A 88 7.12 -0.56 -9.36
C GLY A 88 7.83 0.79 -9.42
N VAL A 89 7.01 1.83 -9.46
CA VAL A 89 7.42 3.23 -9.42
C VAL A 89 6.64 3.99 -8.36
N ILE A 90 7.23 5.04 -7.80
CA ILE A 90 6.56 5.98 -6.91
C ILE A 90 6.60 7.40 -7.50
N TYR A 91 5.46 8.09 -7.47
CA TYR A 91 5.35 9.46 -7.93
C TYR A 91 5.52 10.49 -6.82
N PHE A 92 6.15 11.60 -7.20
CA PHE A 92 6.23 12.85 -6.46
C PHE A 92 5.71 14.00 -7.33
N ASP A 93 5.60 15.21 -6.76
CA ASP A 93 5.14 16.40 -7.52
C ASP A 93 5.96 16.66 -8.80
N ARG A 94 7.24 16.28 -8.82
CA ARG A 94 8.11 16.39 -9.99
C ARG A 94 7.65 15.54 -11.20
N ASN A 95 6.74 14.58 -10.98
CA ASN A 95 6.18 13.73 -12.02
C ASN A 95 4.78 14.19 -12.48
N MET A 96 4.18 15.16 -11.79
CA MET A 96 2.74 15.40 -11.84
C MET A 96 2.40 16.87 -12.14
N LYS A 97 1.73 17.09 -13.28
CA LYS A 97 1.33 18.43 -13.76
C LYS A 97 -0.18 18.60 -13.89
N SER A 98 -0.87 17.60 -14.42
CA SER A 98 -2.34 17.55 -14.49
C SER A 98 -2.82 16.09 -14.45
N PRO A 99 -4.07 15.81 -14.02
CA PRO A 99 -4.60 14.44 -13.96
C PRO A 99 -4.46 13.68 -15.29
N GLU A 100 -4.75 14.34 -16.41
CA GLU A 100 -4.66 13.74 -17.74
C GLU A 100 -3.20 13.44 -18.13
N GLN A 101 -2.25 14.30 -17.73
CA GLN A 101 -0.84 14.05 -17.96
C GLN A 101 -0.35 12.86 -17.12
N VAL A 102 -0.74 12.76 -15.85
CA VAL A 102 -0.36 11.62 -15.00
C VAL A 102 -0.94 10.32 -15.54
N ALA A 103 -2.21 10.32 -15.98
CA ALA A 103 -2.82 9.16 -16.64
C ALA A 103 -2.02 8.72 -17.89
N ARG A 104 -1.58 9.66 -18.72
CA ARG A 104 -0.72 9.37 -19.89
C ARG A 104 0.65 8.81 -19.48
N LEU A 105 1.26 9.38 -18.46
CA LEU A 105 2.54 8.90 -17.92
C LEU A 105 2.42 7.46 -17.41
N SER A 106 1.44 7.19 -16.54
CA SER A 106 1.14 5.85 -16.02
C SER A 106 0.92 4.84 -17.15
N ASN A 107 0.13 5.19 -18.16
CA ASN A 107 -0.09 4.33 -19.33
C ASN A 107 1.21 4.04 -20.11
N SER A 108 2.09 5.03 -20.27
CA SER A 108 3.37 4.87 -20.98
C SER A 108 4.33 3.94 -20.22
N LEU A 109 4.39 4.05 -18.89
CA LEU A 109 5.20 3.15 -18.05
C LEU A 109 4.65 1.72 -18.07
N GLN A 110 3.33 1.56 -17.94
CA GLN A 110 2.67 0.25 -18.05
C GLN A 110 2.87 -0.37 -19.44
N GLN A 111 2.86 0.43 -20.51
CA GLN A 111 3.14 -0.06 -21.86
C GLN A 111 4.55 -0.64 -21.96
N THR A 112 5.56 0.03 -21.40
CA THR A 112 6.93 -0.49 -21.37
C THR A 112 7.02 -1.77 -20.55
N ALA A 113 6.41 -1.82 -19.36
CA ALA A 113 6.42 -3.03 -18.53
C ALA A 113 5.75 -4.23 -19.20
N ASN A 114 4.67 -4.00 -19.95
CA ASN A 114 3.96 -5.04 -20.70
C ASN A 114 4.78 -5.66 -21.84
N GLN A 115 5.84 -4.99 -22.31
CA GLN A 115 6.75 -5.52 -23.33
C GLN A 115 7.80 -6.49 -22.75
N SER A 116 7.87 -6.64 -21.42
CA SER A 116 8.71 -7.64 -20.77
C SER A 116 8.25 -9.07 -21.08
N ALA A 117 9.14 -10.05 -20.88
CA ALA A 117 8.90 -11.46 -21.20
C ALA A 117 7.64 -12.04 -20.52
N HIS A 118 7.30 -11.55 -19.34
CA HIS A 118 6.18 -12.05 -18.54
C HIS A 118 4.99 -11.08 -18.46
N SER A 119 5.06 -9.92 -19.12
CA SER A 119 4.04 -8.86 -19.14
C SER A 119 3.47 -8.54 -17.75
N LEU A 120 4.35 -8.47 -16.74
CA LEU A 120 3.95 -8.13 -15.37
C LEU A 120 3.71 -6.61 -15.27
N PRO A 121 2.58 -6.17 -14.69
CA PRO A 121 2.30 -4.75 -14.56
C PRO A 121 3.18 -4.08 -13.50
N LEU A 122 3.37 -2.77 -13.61
CA LEU A 122 4.04 -1.97 -12.59
C LEU A 122 3.09 -1.60 -11.46
N MET A 123 3.56 -1.78 -10.23
CA MET A 123 3.01 -1.09 -9.07
C MET A 123 3.29 0.41 -9.24
N VAL A 124 2.27 1.26 -9.12
CA VAL A 124 2.38 2.71 -9.26
C VAL A 124 1.87 3.34 -7.96
N ALA A 125 2.81 3.83 -7.16
CA ALA A 125 2.58 4.31 -5.81
C ALA A 125 2.65 5.83 -5.67
N ILE A 126 2.10 6.33 -4.57
CA ILE A 126 2.18 7.73 -4.16
C ILE A 126 2.01 7.85 -2.64
N ASP A 127 2.53 8.92 -2.06
CA ASP A 127 2.12 9.39 -0.72
C ASP A 127 1.03 10.45 -0.85
N GLN A 128 -0.23 10.04 -0.70
CA GLN A 128 -1.40 10.93 -0.71
C GLN A 128 -2.15 10.79 0.62
N GLU A 129 -1.54 11.30 1.69
CA GLU A 129 -2.01 11.15 3.07
C GLU A 129 -3.06 12.18 3.47
N GLY A 130 -2.93 13.41 2.94
CA GLY A 130 -3.71 14.58 3.34
C GLY A 130 -2.90 15.61 4.12
N GLY A 131 -3.49 16.80 4.31
CA GLY A 131 -2.84 17.90 5.02
C GLY A 131 -1.56 18.39 4.35
N ASP A 132 -0.42 18.17 5.00
CA ASP A 132 0.90 18.61 4.52
C ASP A 132 1.51 17.64 3.51
N ILE A 133 1.09 16.36 3.52
CA ILE A 133 1.55 15.34 2.58
C ILE A 133 0.45 15.09 1.54
N ILE A 134 0.42 15.98 0.55
CA ILE A 134 -0.50 15.94 -0.56
C ILE A 134 0.27 16.28 -1.84
N ARG A 135 0.32 15.35 -2.78
CA ARG A 135 0.86 15.62 -4.12
C ARG A 135 -0.22 16.32 -4.94
N MET A 136 0.22 17.17 -5.86
CA MET A 136 -0.64 17.97 -6.72
C MET A 136 -1.66 18.83 -5.95
N LYS A 137 -1.32 19.35 -4.76
CA LYS A 137 -2.24 20.03 -3.81
C LYS A 137 -3.35 20.89 -4.45
N GLU A 138 -3.00 21.72 -5.42
CA GLU A 138 -3.93 22.65 -6.07
C GLU A 138 -4.77 22.04 -7.20
N ARG A 139 -4.50 20.80 -7.59
CA ARG A 139 -5.08 20.11 -8.76
C ARG A 139 -5.90 18.87 -8.40
N VAL A 140 -5.80 18.38 -7.17
CA VAL A 140 -6.64 17.29 -6.62
C VAL A 140 -7.71 17.86 -5.69
N SER A 141 -8.67 17.04 -5.29
CA SER A 141 -9.57 17.44 -4.21
C SER A 141 -8.77 17.75 -2.93
N PRO A 142 -9.18 18.77 -2.15
CA PRO A 142 -8.56 18.99 -0.85
C PRO A 142 -8.70 17.71 -0.02
N LEU A 143 -7.62 17.31 0.66
CA LEU A 143 -7.62 16.15 1.54
C LEU A 143 -7.23 16.65 2.94
N PRO A 144 -8.14 16.60 3.93
CA PRO A 144 -7.86 17.12 5.27
C PRO A 144 -6.67 16.42 5.91
N ALA A 145 -6.01 17.08 6.86
CA ALA A 145 -4.98 16.40 7.64
C ALA A 145 -5.61 15.23 8.41
N GLN A 146 -4.89 14.11 8.55
CA GLN A 146 -5.40 12.96 9.28
C GLN A 146 -5.74 13.31 10.73
N GLN A 147 -5.02 14.25 11.35
CA GLN A 147 -5.36 14.71 12.70
C GLN A 147 -6.71 15.44 12.76
N ASP A 148 -7.10 16.15 11.70
CA ASP A 148 -8.38 16.84 11.65
C ASP A 148 -9.51 15.82 11.42
N LEU A 149 -9.32 14.85 10.53
CA LEU A 149 -10.25 13.71 10.38
C LEU A 149 -10.41 12.94 11.69
N GLY A 150 -9.29 12.68 12.37
CA GLY A 150 -9.25 12.02 13.67
C GLY A 150 -9.91 12.80 14.80
N LYS A 151 -10.16 14.12 14.66
CA LYS A 151 -10.91 14.91 15.64
C LYS A 151 -12.37 15.05 15.26
N ASN A 152 -12.64 15.36 14.00
CA ASN A 152 -13.91 15.95 13.56
C ASN A 152 -14.75 15.00 12.71
N ALA A 153 -14.12 14.07 11.99
CA ALA A 153 -14.85 13.12 11.15
C ALA A 153 -15.35 11.93 11.98
N SER A 154 -16.41 11.28 11.51
CA SER A 154 -16.82 9.95 11.93
C SER A 154 -16.00 8.86 11.23
N ILE A 155 -16.04 7.64 11.79
CA ILE A 155 -15.39 6.46 11.21
C ILE A 155 -15.86 6.20 9.75
N GLU A 156 -17.13 6.47 9.46
CA GLU A 156 -17.69 6.26 8.12
C GLU A 156 -17.29 7.38 7.15
N GLU A 157 -17.06 8.60 7.64
CA GLU A 157 -16.49 9.67 6.83
C GLU A 157 -15.04 9.39 6.48
N MET A 158 -14.24 8.79 7.38
CA MET A 158 -12.89 8.35 7.05
C MET A 158 -12.87 7.38 5.85
N TYR A 159 -13.81 6.42 5.83
CA TYR A 159 -13.99 5.52 4.69
C TYR A 159 -14.31 6.27 3.39
N LYS A 160 -15.28 7.20 3.43
CA LYS A 160 -15.69 7.98 2.25
C LYS A 160 -14.56 8.86 1.72
N VAL A 161 -13.81 9.52 2.61
CA VAL A 161 -12.64 10.34 2.26
C VAL A 161 -11.57 9.47 1.59
N ALA A 162 -11.26 8.30 2.17
CA ALA A 162 -10.29 7.39 1.59
C ALA A 162 -10.72 6.85 0.23
N ARG A 163 -12.02 6.52 0.07
CA ARG A 163 -12.59 6.06 -1.20
C ARG A 163 -12.57 7.15 -2.28
N LEU A 164 -12.87 8.40 -1.91
CA LEU A 164 -12.78 9.55 -2.80
C LEU A 164 -11.34 9.74 -3.28
N ASN A 165 -10.38 9.79 -2.35
CA ASN A 165 -8.96 9.90 -2.66
C ASN A 165 -8.51 8.76 -3.59
N GLY A 166 -8.86 7.52 -3.25
CA GLY A 166 -8.55 6.35 -4.10
C GLY A 166 -9.15 6.44 -5.50
N THR A 167 -10.36 6.99 -5.64
CA THR A 167 -11.01 7.18 -6.95
C THR A 167 -10.22 8.16 -7.82
N GLU A 168 -9.75 9.26 -7.24
CA GLU A 168 -8.91 10.23 -7.96
C GLU A 168 -7.57 9.60 -8.37
N LEU A 169 -6.89 8.92 -7.45
CA LEU A 169 -5.63 8.24 -7.71
C LEU A 169 -5.76 7.18 -8.82
N GLY A 170 -6.78 6.32 -8.74
CA GLY A 170 -7.05 5.28 -9.74
C GLY A 170 -7.30 5.86 -11.13
N SER A 171 -7.98 7.00 -11.21
CA SER A 171 -8.21 7.68 -12.49
C SER A 171 -6.92 8.19 -13.14
N MET A 172 -5.86 8.42 -12.36
CA MET A 172 -4.53 8.79 -12.85
C MET A 172 -3.60 7.58 -13.10
N GLY A 173 -4.10 6.36 -12.91
CA GLY A 173 -3.34 5.11 -13.10
C GLY A 173 -2.44 4.74 -11.92
N ILE A 174 -2.62 5.40 -10.77
CA ILE A 174 -1.97 5.05 -9.50
C ILE A 174 -2.79 3.91 -8.87
N ASN A 175 -2.12 2.90 -8.32
CA ASN A 175 -2.77 1.72 -7.74
C ASN A 175 -2.36 1.44 -6.28
N ILE A 176 -1.38 2.18 -5.76
CA ILE A 176 -0.97 2.12 -4.37
C ILE A 176 -0.96 3.53 -3.78
N ASN A 177 -1.54 3.69 -2.60
CA ASN A 177 -1.36 4.88 -1.78
C ASN A 177 -0.66 4.46 -0.49
N PHE A 178 0.49 5.04 -0.18
CA PHE A 178 1.17 4.85 1.09
C PHE A 178 0.47 5.68 2.18
N ALA A 179 -0.75 5.26 2.51
CA ALA A 179 -1.60 5.76 3.58
C ALA A 179 -2.56 4.62 3.99
N PRO A 180 -3.13 4.61 5.20
CA PRO A 180 -3.09 5.65 6.25
C PRO A 180 -1.83 5.60 7.14
N VAL A 181 -1.63 6.67 7.90
CA VAL A 181 -0.61 6.72 8.97
C VAL A 181 -1.27 6.29 10.27
N LEU A 182 -0.72 5.27 10.93
CA LEU A 182 -1.21 4.72 12.19
C LEU A 182 -0.38 5.14 13.41
N ASP A 183 0.61 5.99 13.19
CA ASP A 183 1.44 6.53 14.27
C ASP A 183 0.58 7.31 15.27
N LEU A 184 0.80 7.06 16.57
CA LEU A 184 0.02 7.67 17.63
C LEU A 184 0.66 8.98 18.10
N SER A 185 0.05 10.10 17.76
CA SER A 185 0.54 11.42 18.18
C SER A 185 -0.58 12.42 18.41
N LYS A 186 -0.39 13.28 19.41
CA LYS A 186 -1.27 14.41 19.73
C LYS A 186 -0.97 15.66 18.89
N THR A 187 0.25 15.78 18.37
CA THR A 187 0.75 17.01 17.73
C THR A 187 1.11 16.83 16.27
N ASP A 188 1.44 15.61 15.83
CA ASP A 188 1.67 15.34 14.42
C ASP A 188 0.34 15.40 13.65
N LYS A 189 0.26 16.29 12.66
CA LYS A 189 -0.91 16.46 11.80
C LYS A 189 -1.17 15.24 10.90
N ARG A 190 -0.15 14.39 10.69
CA ARG A 190 -0.25 13.14 9.93
C ARG A 190 -0.87 12.00 10.73
N SER A 191 -0.90 12.11 12.06
CA SER A 191 -1.50 11.11 12.96
C SER A 191 -3.02 11.30 13.06
N LEU A 192 -3.77 10.19 13.08
CA LEU A 192 -5.21 10.17 13.35
C LEU A 192 -5.56 10.44 14.83
N GLY A 193 -4.56 10.50 15.72
CA GLY A 193 -4.73 10.81 17.14
C GLY A 193 -3.83 9.97 18.05
N GLN A 194 -4.08 10.05 19.35
CA GLN A 194 -3.28 9.33 20.37
C GLN A 194 -3.98 8.08 20.94
N ASP A 195 -5.25 7.85 20.59
CA ASP A 195 -6.02 6.71 21.08
C ASP A 195 -5.83 5.51 20.13
N PRO A 196 -5.18 4.41 20.58
CA PRO A 196 -4.91 3.25 19.73
C PRO A 196 -6.18 2.62 19.13
N GLU A 197 -7.28 2.57 19.87
CA GLU A 197 -8.53 1.97 19.38
C GLU A 197 -9.18 2.85 18.32
N LYS A 198 -9.16 4.18 18.52
CA LYS A 198 -9.66 5.10 17.50
C LYS A 198 -8.84 5.03 16.22
N VAL A 199 -7.50 5.06 16.32
CA VAL A 199 -6.60 5.00 15.16
C VAL A 199 -6.76 3.67 14.42
N TYR A 200 -6.91 2.56 15.15
CA TYR A 200 -7.26 1.26 14.57
C TYR A 200 -8.53 1.34 13.69
N GLN A 201 -9.65 1.79 14.25
CA GLN A 201 -10.95 1.80 13.54
C GLN A 201 -10.90 2.68 12.28
N TYR A 202 -10.23 3.84 12.36
CA TYR A 202 -10.09 4.76 11.23
C TYR A 202 -9.14 4.19 10.18
N GLY A 203 -8.01 3.61 10.60
CA GLY A 203 -7.05 2.97 9.71
C GLY A 203 -7.69 1.83 8.91
N LYS A 204 -8.45 0.96 9.58
CA LYS A 204 -9.22 -0.12 8.95
C LYS A 204 -10.16 0.41 7.88
N LYS A 205 -10.91 1.48 8.19
CA LYS A 205 -11.87 2.10 7.27
C LYS A 205 -11.22 2.83 6.11
N ALA A 206 -10.04 3.41 6.32
CA ALA A 206 -9.24 3.99 5.24
C ALA A 206 -8.79 2.92 4.24
N ILE A 207 -8.27 1.78 4.74
CA ILE A 207 -7.90 0.64 3.88
C ILE A 207 -9.11 0.09 3.13
N GLN A 208 -10.27 -0.05 3.79
CA GLN A 208 -11.51 -0.47 3.12
C GLN A 208 -11.91 0.50 1.99
N GLY A 209 -11.88 1.81 2.25
CA GLY A 209 -12.24 2.83 1.27
C GLY A 209 -11.34 2.81 0.03
N LEU A 210 -10.03 2.67 0.22
CA LEU A 210 -9.07 2.54 -0.88
C LEU A 210 -9.32 1.26 -1.69
N ASN A 211 -9.49 0.12 -1.02
CA ASN A 211 -9.66 -1.17 -1.69
C ASN A 211 -10.94 -1.26 -2.52
N ASP A 212 -12.04 -0.63 -2.08
CA ASP A 212 -13.32 -0.62 -2.80
C ASP A 212 -13.25 0.12 -4.15
N VAL A 213 -12.17 0.86 -4.39
CA VAL A 213 -11.86 1.51 -5.67
C VAL A 213 -10.54 1.01 -6.26
N SER A 214 -10.14 -0.21 -5.87
CA SER A 214 -8.94 -0.93 -6.37
C SER A 214 -7.61 -0.23 -6.10
N ILE A 215 -7.52 0.56 -5.03
CA ILE A 215 -6.28 1.13 -4.53
C ILE A 215 -5.83 0.38 -3.28
N THR A 216 -4.57 -0.06 -3.27
CA THR A 216 -3.99 -0.69 -2.08
C THR A 216 -3.39 0.37 -1.17
N GLY A 217 -3.77 0.34 0.10
CA GLY A 217 -3.17 1.19 1.14
C GLY A 217 -1.93 0.53 1.77
N ALA A 218 -1.17 1.31 2.54
CA ALA A 218 -0.09 0.79 3.38
C ALA A 218 -0.20 1.34 4.81
N LEU A 219 -0.21 0.44 5.79
CA LEU A 219 -0.15 0.81 7.21
C LEU A 219 1.26 1.31 7.49
N LYS A 220 1.41 2.54 7.99
CA LYS A 220 2.72 3.12 8.27
C LYS A 220 2.77 4.00 9.52
N HIS A 221 3.90 4.12 10.20
CA HIS A 221 5.18 3.48 9.89
C HIS A 221 5.48 2.42 10.96
N PHE A 222 5.38 1.13 10.61
CA PHE A 222 5.53 0.03 11.56
C PHE A 222 6.94 0.01 12.16
N PRO A 223 7.10 -0.24 13.48
CA PRO A 223 6.09 -0.59 14.48
C PRO A 223 5.38 0.58 15.19
N GLY A 224 5.58 1.82 14.75
CA GLY A 224 4.90 3.02 15.23
C GLY A 224 5.87 4.15 15.56
N ASN A 225 5.79 5.24 14.79
CA ASN A 225 6.73 6.37 14.82
C ASN A 225 6.27 7.53 15.75
N GLY A 226 5.06 7.46 16.32
CA GLY A 226 4.43 8.61 16.98
C GLY A 226 5.17 9.20 18.19
N ARG A 227 6.07 8.41 18.78
CA ARG A 227 6.91 8.79 19.94
C ARG A 227 8.37 9.07 19.58
N SER A 228 8.73 9.10 18.30
CA SER A 228 10.13 9.17 17.93
C SER A 228 10.76 10.49 18.36
N GLU A 229 11.96 10.39 18.91
CA GLU A 229 12.81 11.52 19.23
C GLU A 229 14.10 11.40 18.41
N ILE A 230 14.65 12.53 17.98
CA ILE A 230 15.97 12.58 17.34
C ILE A 230 17.02 12.50 18.44
N ASP A 231 17.88 11.48 18.41
CA ASP A 231 19.03 11.42 19.31
C ASP A 231 20.08 12.46 18.86
N PRO A 232 20.38 13.48 19.67
CA PRO A 232 21.32 14.53 19.30
C PRO A 232 22.79 14.07 19.25
N HIS A 233 23.14 12.92 19.84
CA HIS A 233 24.52 12.41 19.87
C HIS A 233 24.87 11.52 18.68
N VAL A 234 23.85 10.92 18.06
CA VAL A 234 24.00 9.93 16.99
C VAL A 234 23.26 10.37 15.72
N GLU A 235 22.50 11.46 15.76
CA GLU A 235 21.66 11.98 14.66
C GLU A 235 20.68 10.93 14.08
N THR A 236 20.37 9.86 14.83
CA THR A 236 19.39 8.83 14.47
C THR A 236 18.14 8.94 15.33
N SER A 237 16.96 8.73 14.75
CA SER A 237 15.71 8.68 15.51
C SER A 237 15.53 7.35 16.23
N SER A 238 15.02 7.40 17.46
CA SER A 238 14.71 6.22 18.28
C SER A 238 13.38 6.36 18.99
N VAL A 239 12.78 5.23 19.37
CA VAL A 239 11.62 5.17 20.26
C VAL A 239 12.01 4.43 21.53
N GLU A 240 12.17 5.19 22.61
CA GLU A 240 12.50 4.68 23.94
C GLU A 240 11.22 4.34 24.72
N ALA A 241 10.74 3.12 24.52
CA ALA A 241 9.61 2.56 25.26
C ALA A 241 9.84 1.07 25.50
N ASN A 242 9.27 0.51 26.57
CA ASN A 242 9.34 -0.93 26.79
C ASN A 242 8.40 -1.67 25.83
N GLN A 243 8.66 -2.96 25.62
CA GLN A 243 7.93 -3.79 24.68
C GLN A 243 6.42 -3.85 24.97
N LEU A 244 6.01 -3.92 26.23
CA LEU A 244 4.60 -4.02 26.62
C LEU A 244 3.83 -2.74 26.28
N ASP A 245 4.45 -1.57 26.48
CA ASP A 245 3.85 -0.28 26.12
C ASP A 245 3.69 -0.15 24.60
N LEU A 246 4.71 -0.55 23.84
CA LEU A 246 4.64 -0.56 22.37
C LEU A 246 3.53 -1.49 21.88
N GLU A 247 3.42 -2.70 22.45
CA GLU A 247 2.41 -3.68 22.05
C GLU A 247 0.97 -3.26 22.39
N ASN A 248 0.77 -2.55 23.50
CA ASN A 248 -0.54 -2.08 23.94
C ASN A 248 -0.91 -0.69 23.40
N SER A 249 -0.02 -0.04 22.66
CA SER A 249 -0.23 1.31 22.12
C SER A 249 0.19 1.41 20.67
N ASP A 250 1.47 1.64 20.37
CA ASP A 250 1.97 1.99 19.03
C ASP A 250 1.74 0.88 17.99
N ILE A 251 1.92 -0.39 18.40
CA ILE A 251 1.72 -1.57 17.56
C ILE A 251 0.24 -1.98 17.52
N TYR A 252 -0.57 -1.54 18.49
CA TYR A 252 -1.95 -1.99 18.64
C TYR A 252 -2.79 -1.79 17.38
N PRO A 253 -2.80 -0.62 16.71
CA PRO A 253 -3.53 -0.43 15.46
C PRO A 253 -3.14 -1.41 14.36
N PHE A 254 -1.84 -1.64 14.18
CA PHE A 254 -1.31 -2.58 13.20
C PHE A 254 -1.78 -4.00 13.52
N LYS A 255 -1.62 -4.43 14.78
CA LYS A 255 -2.00 -5.77 15.24
C LYS A 255 -3.47 -6.06 14.98
N GLN A 256 -4.38 -5.13 15.30
CA GLN A 256 -5.81 -5.33 15.10
C GLN A 256 -6.14 -5.46 13.61
N ILE A 257 -5.64 -4.56 12.76
CA ILE A 257 -5.89 -4.60 11.30
C ILE A 257 -5.34 -5.90 10.70
N ILE A 258 -4.11 -6.30 11.06
CA ILE A 258 -3.49 -7.55 10.59
C ILE A 258 -4.34 -8.76 10.96
N SER A 259 -4.93 -8.78 12.16
CA SER A 259 -5.74 -9.91 12.63
C SER A 259 -7.14 -9.98 12.03
N GLU A 260 -7.69 -8.86 11.56
CA GLU A 260 -9.09 -8.76 11.14
C GLU A 260 -9.31 -8.61 9.63
N MET A 261 -8.28 -8.22 8.88
CA MET A 261 -8.37 -7.98 7.44
C MET A 261 -7.53 -8.98 6.66
N ASP A 262 -7.98 -9.30 5.44
CA ASP A 262 -7.16 -10.03 4.48
C ASP A 262 -5.84 -9.26 4.23
N ASN A 263 -4.73 -9.92 4.58
CA ASN A 263 -3.40 -9.33 4.54
C ASN A 263 -2.93 -9.04 3.10
N GLN A 264 -3.58 -9.61 2.08
CA GLN A 264 -3.30 -9.28 0.68
C GLN A 264 -3.90 -7.93 0.24
N LYS A 265 -4.70 -7.28 1.10
CA LYS A 265 -5.43 -6.02 0.79
C LYS A 265 -4.72 -4.75 1.30
N PHE A 266 -3.56 -4.87 1.91
CA PHE A 266 -2.76 -3.73 2.36
C PHE A 266 -1.31 -4.12 2.53
N PHE A 267 -0.41 -3.15 2.45
CA PHE A 267 1.00 -3.32 2.76
C PHE A 267 1.29 -2.88 4.20
N VAL A 268 2.43 -3.30 4.73
CA VAL A 268 3.00 -2.72 5.95
C VAL A 268 4.33 -2.07 5.59
N MET A 269 4.42 -0.76 5.83
CA MET A 269 5.66 0.00 5.61
C MET A 269 6.47 0.08 6.90
N VAL A 270 7.74 -0.34 6.85
CA VAL A 270 8.63 -0.39 8.01
C VAL A 270 9.60 0.79 8.05
N THR A 271 9.66 1.48 9.19
CA THR A 271 10.44 2.72 9.35
C THR A 271 11.94 2.49 9.54
N HIS A 272 12.73 3.55 9.40
CA HIS A 272 14.18 3.61 9.63
C HIS A 272 14.56 3.97 11.09
N ILE A 273 13.64 3.79 12.03
CA ILE A 273 13.80 4.17 13.44
C ILE A 273 14.26 2.99 14.27
N LYS A 274 15.08 3.26 15.30
CA LYS A 274 15.52 2.25 16.26
C LYS A 274 14.49 2.04 17.38
N TYR A 275 14.33 0.78 17.78
CA TYR A 275 13.47 0.39 18.90
C TYR A 275 14.28 -0.50 19.85
N PRO A 276 15.06 0.07 20.79
CA PRO A 276 15.98 -0.69 21.64
C PRO A 276 15.35 -1.79 22.49
N ALA A 277 14.03 -1.73 22.71
CA ALA A 277 13.28 -2.81 23.36
C ALA A 277 13.18 -4.09 22.50
N TYR A 278 13.35 -3.99 21.18
CA TYR A 278 13.39 -5.12 20.25
C TYR A 278 14.79 -5.35 19.69
N ASP A 279 15.42 -4.30 19.16
CA ASP A 279 16.74 -4.37 18.53
C ASP A 279 17.49 -3.06 18.82
N LYS A 280 18.63 -3.19 19.52
CA LYS A 280 19.46 -2.05 19.92
C LYS A 280 20.38 -1.59 18.79
N GLU A 281 20.69 -2.48 17.87
CA GLU A 281 21.70 -2.26 16.86
C GLU A 281 21.08 -1.68 15.59
N LYS A 282 20.00 -2.30 15.13
CA LYS A 282 19.42 -2.02 13.81
C LYS A 282 18.11 -1.23 13.90
N PRO A 283 17.87 -0.31 12.94
CA PRO A 283 16.55 0.27 12.76
C PRO A 283 15.54 -0.79 12.32
N ALA A 284 14.24 -0.51 12.50
CA ALA A 284 13.15 -1.44 12.23
C ALA A 284 13.20 -2.06 10.83
N SER A 285 13.45 -1.26 9.79
CA SER A 285 13.55 -1.71 8.40
C SER A 285 14.69 -2.70 8.12
N LEU A 286 15.70 -2.76 8.99
CA LEU A 286 16.87 -3.65 8.85
C LEU A 286 16.91 -4.72 9.95
N SER A 287 15.89 -4.76 10.83
CA SER A 287 15.84 -5.66 11.98
C SER A 287 15.00 -6.89 11.69
N LYS A 288 15.66 -8.05 11.63
CA LYS A 288 14.99 -9.35 11.54
C LYS A 288 14.05 -9.59 12.74
N ILE A 289 14.40 -9.09 13.92
CA ILE A 289 13.56 -9.24 15.12
C ILE A 289 12.22 -8.52 14.93
N ILE A 290 12.24 -7.34 14.33
CA ILE A 290 11.02 -6.55 14.13
C ILE A 290 10.19 -7.08 12.95
N ILE A 291 10.81 -7.46 11.84
CA ILE A 291 10.08 -7.92 10.66
C ILE A 291 9.74 -9.41 10.75
N GLU A 292 10.73 -10.31 10.88
CA GLU A 292 10.46 -11.75 10.95
C GLU A 292 9.85 -12.18 12.28
N ASP A 293 10.46 -11.84 13.42
CA ASP A 293 10.00 -12.43 14.69
C ASP A 293 8.71 -11.76 15.19
N LEU A 294 8.62 -10.42 15.11
CA LEU A 294 7.44 -9.67 15.54
C LEU A 294 6.35 -9.63 14.46
N LEU A 295 6.59 -9.02 13.30
CA LEU A 295 5.54 -8.79 12.31
C LEU A 295 5.05 -10.10 11.63
N ARG A 296 5.96 -10.92 11.09
CA ARG A 296 5.62 -12.22 10.49
C ARG A 296 5.32 -13.27 11.56
N GLY A 297 6.16 -13.35 12.58
CA GLY A 297 6.15 -14.43 13.57
C GLY A 297 5.03 -14.28 14.59
N LYS A 298 4.99 -13.16 15.32
CA LYS A 298 4.02 -12.91 16.39
C LYS A 298 2.69 -12.37 15.88
N LEU A 299 2.72 -11.40 14.97
CA LEU A 299 1.51 -10.76 14.42
C LEU A 299 0.91 -11.54 13.24
N LYS A 300 1.63 -12.52 12.69
CA LYS A 300 1.16 -13.38 11.59
C LYS A 300 0.80 -12.61 10.33
N TYR A 301 1.49 -11.48 10.07
CA TYR A 301 1.25 -10.75 8.83
C TYR A 301 1.79 -11.54 7.64
N GLU A 302 0.99 -11.72 6.60
CA GLU A 302 1.37 -12.51 5.40
C GLU A 302 1.45 -11.69 4.10
N GLY A 303 1.01 -10.42 4.13
CA GLY A 303 1.01 -9.50 2.99
C GLY A 303 2.40 -8.94 2.64
N LEU A 304 2.49 -7.90 1.82
CA LEU A 304 3.78 -7.31 1.43
C LEU A 304 4.35 -6.37 2.51
N VAL A 305 5.61 -6.59 2.88
CA VAL A 305 6.39 -5.64 3.70
C VAL A 305 7.23 -4.76 2.78
N VAL A 306 7.05 -3.46 2.89
CA VAL A 306 7.81 -2.46 2.12
C VAL A 306 8.65 -1.62 3.06
N THR A 307 9.88 -1.29 2.68
CA THR A 307 10.68 -0.33 3.45
C THR A 307 10.10 1.07 3.33
N ASP A 308 10.32 1.92 4.33
CA ASP A 308 10.38 3.37 4.06
C ASP A 308 11.51 3.65 3.03
N ASP A 309 11.56 4.85 2.48
CA ASP A 309 12.55 5.17 1.44
C ASP A 309 13.97 5.04 1.96
N LEU A 310 14.77 4.15 1.35
CA LEU A 310 16.15 3.87 1.76
C LEU A 310 17.07 5.10 1.64
N GLU A 311 16.66 6.13 0.89
CA GLU A 311 17.36 7.41 0.82
C GLU A 311 17.04 8.35 1.98
N MET A 312 16.02 8.03 2.79
CA MET A 312 15.59 8.82 3.94
C MET A 312 16.29 8.43 5.25
N GLY A 313 16.29 9.39 6.17
CA GLY A 313 16.80 9.23 7.52
C GLY A 313 18.32 9.19 7.61
N ALA A 314 18.83 9.03 8.83
CA ALA A 314 20.27 8.98 9.09
C ALA A 314 20.89 7.59 8.84
N VAL A 315 20.11 6.61 8.37
CA VAL A 315 20.60 5.24 8.13
C VAL A 315 21.67 5.23 7.04
N ASN A 316 21.60 6.13 6.06
CA ASN A 316 22.59 6.32 4.99
C ASN A 316 23.97 6.79 5.48
N LYS A 317 24.08 7.24 6.75
CA LYS A 317 25.37 7.55 7.38
C LYS A 317 26.10 6.29 7.85
N TYR A 318 25.39 5.17 8.03
CA TYR A 318 25.91 3.95 8.63
C TYR A 318 25.98 2.78 7.64
N PHE A 319 25.16 2.82 6.58
CA PHE A 319 25.09 1.77 5.57
C PHE A 319 25.14 2.40 4.18
N SER A 320 25.95 1.81 3.30
CA SER A 320 25.84 2.06 1.86
C SER A 320 24.52 1.50 1.33
N TYR A 321 24.08 1.99 0.17
CA TYR A 321 22.79 1.60 -0.38
C TYR A 321 22.74 0.12 -0.77
N ASP A 322 23.85 -0.43 -1.27
CA ASP A 322 23.96 -1.86 -1.54
C ASP A 322 23.79 -2.72 -0.27
N GLU A 323 24.41 -2.30 0.83
CA GLU A 323 24.28 -2.99 2.12
C GLU A 323 22.88 -2.83 2.71
N MET A 324 22.24 -1.66 2.58
CA MET A 324 20.87 -1.47 3.06
C MET A 324 19.87 -2.39 2.36
N GLY A 325 19.91 -2.46 1.03
CA GLY A 325 19.02 -3.34 0.28
C GLY A 325 19.19 -4.80 0.68
N LYS A 326 20.44 -5.25 0.83
CA LYS A 326 20.76 -6.59 1.32
C LYS A 326 20.19 -6.84 2.73
N GLN A 327 20.45 -5.94 3.67
CA GLN A 327 20.04 -6.08 5.07
C GLN A 327 18.52 -6.05 5.21
N ALA A 328 17.81 -5.20 4.46
CA ALA A 328 16.35 -5.13 4.47
C ALA A 328 15.72 -6.44 3.97
N ILE A 329 16.21 -7.01 2.87
CA ILE A 329 15.73 -8.31 2.36
C ILE A 329 16.01 -9.43 3.38
N LEU A 330 17.21 -9.48 3.95
CA LEU A 330 17.57 -10.46 4.99
C LEU A 330 16.75 -10.29 6.27
N ALA A 331 16.32 -9.06 6.57
CA ALA A 331 15.45 -8.76 7.69
C ALA A 331 14.01 -9.20 7.46
N GLY A 332 13.56 -9.37 6.21
CA GLY A 332 12.22 -9.84 5.86
C GLY A 332 11.38 -8.90 4.99
N ALA A 333 11.95 -7.77 4.54
CA ALA A 333 11.26 -6.88 3.61
C ALA A 333 11.08 -7.54 2.24
N ASP A 334 9.96 -7.28 1.57
CA ASP A 334 9.66 -7.78 0.22
C ASP A 334 9.85 -6.73 -0.86
N LEU A 335 9.64 -5.44 -0.54
CA LEU A 335 9.82 -4.32 -1.45
C LEU A 335 10.77 -3.28 -0.86
N LEU A 336 11.76 -2.90 -1.66
CA LEU A 336 12.74 -1.86 -1.36
C LEU A 336 12.34 -0.58 -2.08
N LEU A 337 12.13 0.49 -1.31
CA LEU A 337 11.77 1.80 -1.84
C LEU A 337 13.05 2.65 -1.99
N VAL A 338 13.31 3.17 -3.20
CA VAL A 338 14.46 4.05 -3.50
C VAL A 338 13.97 5.20 -4.37
N CYS A 339 13.73 6.36 -3.77
CA CYS A 339 12.81 7.33 -4.36
C CYS A 339 13.40 8.44 -5.21
N HIS A 340 14.70 8.69 -5.25
CA HIS A 340 15.26 9.99 -5.66
C HIS A 340 16.36 9.91 -6.71
N GLU A 341 17.43 9.16 -6.46
CA GLU A 341 18.62 9.20 -7.31
C GLU A 341 18.89 7.88 -8.05
N TYR A 342 18.98 7.97 -9.37
CA TYR A 342 19.23 6.84 -10.28
C TYR A 342 20.47 6.02 -9.89
N SER A 343 21.53 6.68 -9.42
CA SER A 343 22.74 6.00 -8.95
C SER A 343 22.48 5.14 -7.72
N HIS A 344 21.64 5.59 -6.79
CA HIS A 344 21.30 4.82 -5.59
C HIS A 344 20.41 3.63 -5.94
N GLU A 345 19.45 3.81 -6.85
CA GLU A 345 18.60 2.74 -7.38
C GLU A 345 19.44 1.60 -8.00
N LEU A 346 20.43 1.96 -8.82
CA LEU A 346 21.39 1.01 -9.39
C LEU A 346 22.31 0.40 -8.33
N GLU A 347 22.72 1.16 -7.31
CA GLU A 347 23.58 0.65 -6.24
C GLU A 347 22.87 -0.44 -5.43
N VAL A 348 21.63 -0.19 -5.01
CA VAL A 348 20.77 -1.18 -4.32
C VAL A 348 20.59 -2.42 -5.20
N TYR A 349 20.16 -2.25 -6.45
CA TYR A 349 19.91 -3.35 -7.38
C TYR A 349 21.15 -4.23 -7.60
N ASN A 350 22.28 -3.60 -7.95
CA ASN A 350 23.52 -4.33 -8.23
C ASN A 350 24.10 -4.95 -6.96
N GLY A 351 23.94 -4.28 -5.82
CA GLY A 351 24.29 -4.78 -4.49
C GLY A 351 23.61 -6.10 -4.17
N LEU A 352 22.27 -6.11 -4.26
CA LEU A 352 21.47 -7.28 -3.99
C LEU A 352 21.76 -8.41 -4.99
N LEU A 353 21.91 -8.09 -6.28
CA LEU A 353 22.30 -9.05 -7.30
C LEU A 353 23.65 -9.71 -6.99
N ARG A 354 24.67 -8.93 -6.58
CA ARG A 354 25.97 -9.45 -6.15
C ARG A 354 25.84 -10.33 -4.91
N ALA A 355 25.09 -9.88 -3.91
CA ALA A 355 24.91 -10.60 -2.66
C ALA A 355 24.26 -11.98 -2.85
N VAL A 356 23.27 -12.10 -3.74
CA VAL A 356 22.67 -13.40 -4.08
C VAL A 356 23.65 -14.27 -4.87
N LYS A 357 24.36 -13.71 -5.85
CA LYS A 357 25.39 -14.45 -6.62
C LYS A 357 26.53 -14.96 -5.73
N ALA A 358 26.86 -14.23 -4.66
CA ALA A 358 27.86 -14.61 -3.67
C ALA A 358 27.34 -15.58 -2.59
N GLY A 359 26.02 -15.84 -2.53
CA GLY A 359 25.40 -16.68 -1.52
C GLY A 359 25.20 -16.01 -0.16
N GLU A 360 25.42 -14.70 -0.05
CA GLU A 360 25.14 -13.92 1.18
C GLU A 360 23.65 -13.76 1.42
N VAL A 361 22.86 -13.67 0.35
CA VAL A 361 21.40 -13.70 0.39
C VAL A 361 20.92 -15.00 -0.25
N PRO A 362 20.26 -15.90 0.51
CA PRO A 362 19.75 -17.14 -0.05
C PRO A 362 18.72 -16.89 -1.15
N MET A 363 18.80 -17.66 -2.25
CA MET A 363 17.83 -17.58 -3.35
C MET A 363 16.39 -17.85 -2.88
N ASP A 364 16.21 -18.71 -1.88
CA ASP A 364 14.89 -19.00 -1.31
C ASP A 364 14.25 -17.78 -0.65
N ARG A 365 15.07 -16.91 -0.02
CA ARG A 365 14.60 -15.64 0.55
C ARG A 365 14.09 -14.70 -0.55
N ILE A 366 14.80 -14.63 -1.67
CA ILE A 366 14.36 -13.87 -2.85
C ILE A 366 13.06 -14.46 -3.41
N ASN A 367 13.00 -15.79 -3.58
CA ASN A 367 11.82 -16.46 -4.12
C ASN A 367 10.58 -16.23 -3.26
N GLU A 368 10.72 -16.22 -1.94
CA GLU A 368 9.64 -15.94 -1.00
C GLU A 368 9.04 -14.55 -1.21
N SER A 369 9.89 -13.51 -1.28
CA SER A 369 9.41 -12.14 -1.51
C SER A 369 8.86 -11.94 -2.91
N VAL A 370 9.51 -12.49 -3.95
CA VAL A 370 8.99 -12.43 -5.32
C VAL A 370 7.63 -13.12 -5.39
N LYS A 371 7.43 -14.26 -4.71
CA LYS A 371 6.13 -14.92 -4.65
C LYS A 371 5.06 -13.98 -4.11
N ARG A 372 5.30 -13.27 -2.99
CA ARG A 372 4.35 -12.28 -2.47
C ARG A 372 4.08 -11.14 -3.45
N VAL A 373 5.10 -10.64 -4.14
CA VAL A 373 4.95 -9.60 -5.16
C VAL A 373 4.09 -10.10 -6.33
N LEU A 374 4.35 -11.30 -6.83
CA LEU A 374 3.56 -11.91 -7.91
C LEU A 374 2.13 -12.18 -7.47
N THR A 375 1.91 -12.71 -6.26
CA THR A 375 0.58 -12.89 -5.67
C THR A 375 -0.18 -11.58 -5.65
N TYR A 376 0.43 -10.50 -5.16
CA TYR A 376 -0.21 -9.19 -5.13
C TYR A 376 -0.57 -8.71 -6.55
N LYS A 377 0.38 -8.76 -7.48
CA LYS A 377 0.18 -8.27 -8.86
C LYS A 377 -0.94 -9.02 -9.57
N LEU A 378 -0.97 -10.35 -9.49
CA LEU A 378 -1.97 -11.15 -10.20
C LEU A 378 -3.36 -11.08 -9.56
N ASN A 379 -3.44 -11.00 -8.24
CA ASN A 379 -4.74 -11.04 -7.54
C ASN A 379 -5.39 -9.65 -7.47
N ASN A 380 -4.60 -8.58 -7.34
CA ASN A 380 -5.12 -7.25 -7.02
C ASN A 380 -5.04 -6.25 -8.18
N MET A 381 -4.11 -6.40 -9.15
CA MET A 381 -3.93 -5.42 -10.22
C MET A 381 -4.72 -5.75 -11.49
N LYS A 382 -6.05 -5.76 -11.38
CA LYS A 382 -6.96 -6.13 -12.49
C LYS A 382 -7.07 -5.06 -13.58
N GLN A 383 -6.87 -3.79 -13.25
CA GLN A 383 -6.90 -2.66 -14.19
C GLN A 383 -5.69 -1.77 -14.01
N THR A 384 -4.90 -1.61 -15.06
CA THR A 384 -3.63 -0.84 -15.04
C THR A 384 -3.61 0.33 -16.00
N LYS A 385 -4.60 0.42 -16.90
CA LYS A 385 -4.76 1.55 -17.82
C LYS A 385 -5.74 2.56 -17.27
N ALA A 386 -5.36 3.82 -17.38
CA ALA A 386 -6.19 4.98 -17.08
C ALA A 386 -6.70 5.62 -18.38
N ASP A 387 -7.90 6.19 -18.36
CA ASP A 387 -8.38 7.06 -19.44
C ASP A 387 -8.02 8.52 -19.09
N PRO A 388 -7.12 9.18 -19.84
CA PRO A 388 -6.74 10.56 -19.55
C PRO A 388 -7.91 11.53 -19.53
N ASP A 389 -8.93 11.35 -20.37
CA ASP A 389 -10.08 12.25 -20.41
C ASP A 389 -11.00 12.05 -19.20
N GLN A 390 -11.05 10.84 -18.65
CA GLN A 390 -11.76 10.57 -17.40
C GLN A 390 -11.00 11.14 -16.20
N ALA A 391 -9.68 11.03 -16.18
CA ALA A 391 -8.84 11.61 -15.11
C ALA A 391 -9.15 13.10 -14.92
N GLY A 392 -9.23 13.86 -16.03
CA GLY A 392 -9.55 15.29 -16.00
C GLY A 392 -10.98 15.64 -15.51
N LYS A 393 -11.90 14.67 -15.53
CA LYS A 393 -13.30 14.85 -15.06
C LYS A 393 -13.50 14.37 -13.63
N VAL A 394 -12.82 13.29 -13.25
CA VAL A 394 -12.95 12.64 -11.94
C VAL A 394 -12.22 13.44 -10.88
N VAL A 395 -10.97 13.84 -11.15
CA VAL A 395 -10.14 14.52 -10.17
C VAL A 395 -10.65 15.92 -9.90
N LYS A 396 -10.75 16.27 -8.61
CA LYS A 396 -11.17 17.59 -8.14
C LYS A 396 -12.55 17.99 -8.66
N ASN A 397 -13.47 17.03 -8.77
CA ASN A 397 -14.84 17.33 -9.22
C ASN A 397 -15.62 18.13 -8.13
N PRO A 398 -16.64 18.91 -8.52
CA PRO A 398 -17.38 19.76 -7.58
C PRO A 398 -18.06 19.00 -6.43
N GLU A 399 -18.50 17.76 -6.65
CA GLU A 399 -19.14 16.95 -5.61
C GLU A 399 -18.11 16.51 -4.55
N SER A 400 -16.90 16.18 -4.98
CA SER A 400 -15.79 15.78 -4.12
C SER A 400 -15.32 16.95 -3.25
N ILE A 401 -15.16 18.13 -3.86
CA ILE A 401 -14.85 19.36 -3.12
C ILE A 401 -15.92 19.65 -2.08
N LYS A 402 -17.19 19.69 -2.49
CA LYS A 402 -18.31 20.00 -1.60
C LYS A 402 -18.41 19.00 -0.45
N TYR A 403 -18.16 17.72 -0.70
CA TYR A 403 -18.16 16.71 0.34
C TYR A 403 -17.05 16.96 1.37
N ILE A 404 -15.81 17.20 0.92
CA ILE A 404 -14.70 17.47 1.84
C ILE A 404 -14.92 18.76 2.64
N GLU A 405 -15.39 19.83 1.99
CA GLU A 405 -15.69 21.11 2.65
C GLU A 405 -16.75 20.93 3.74
N SER A 406 -17.77 20.09 3.52
CA SER A 406 -18.79 19.80 4.53
C SER A 406 -18.26 19.14 5.82
N LEU A 407 -17.09 18.49 5.78
CA LEU A 407 -16.45 17.91 6.96
C LEU A 407 -15.82 18.98 7.88
N SER A 408 -15.71 20.21 7.40
CA SER A 408 -15.09 21.34 8.12
C SER A 408 -16.12 22.35 8.63
N GLU A 409 -17.41 22.21 8.28
CA GLU A 409 -18.49 23.15 8.60
C GLU A 409 -19.23 22.84 9.91
N ASP A 410 -18.90 21.75 10.61
CA ASP A 410 -19.52 21.33 11.87
C ASP A 410 -18.81 21.86 13.15
N GLU A 411 -17.96 22.89 13.03
CA GLU A 411 -17.47 23.70 14.19
C GLU A 411 -18.47 24.80 14.58
#